data_AF-A0A1G7X5L2-F1
#
_entry.id   AF-A0A1G7X5L2-F1
#
_cell.length_a   1.000
_cell.length_b   1.000
_cell.length_c   1.000
_cell.angle_alpha   90.00
_cell.angle_beta   90.00
_cell.angle_gamma   90.00
#
_symmetry.space_group_name_H-M   'P 1'
#
loop_
_entity.id
_entity.type
_entity.pdbx_description
1 polymer ?
#
loop_
_entity_poly.entity_id
_entity_poly.type
_entity_poly.pdbx_seq_one_letter_code
_entity_poly.pdbx_strand_id
1 'polypeptide(L)'
;MLKKKLFALLLTFIFIFAFAGCSSTTNVQQPLKTVQTQQVNNIQTQQTNTQANNLTTQQQSNKNTNISVSGKFTVTYIDVGQGDSIFIQAPSGKTMLVDAGVPEMGSKVVNYIKGRGINKIDILVATHPHNDHIGGIPDVIKNFQIGKFYMPKVTTTTKTFENVLRAAKSKGLSINAAKAGIVLDLGDEVKAEMLAPNSNHYDDLNNYSAVIKITYGNTAFLFTGDAEKESEQEMLSRGYDLKADVLKVGHHGSSSASTLAFLKAVNPKYAVISCGKDNDYGHPHKETMEKLKSLGITVYRTDECGTIVAVSDGRTISFNTKPGDYTAGSSGNSSTSNTSLSKTFQNLPYGYYGEPGKVYVDSSGRGLIKGNINSKGEKIYHIPGDPWYDRTKAEMWFKTEAEAQAAGFRPPKR
;
A
#
# COMPACT_ATOMS: atom_id res chain seq x y z
N MET A 1 -54.56 29.51 28.55
CA MET A 1 -55.03 30.53 27.57
C MET A 1 -53.84 31.40 27.19
N LEU A 2 -53.78 31.77 25.90
CA LEU A 2 -52.76 32.53 25.15
C LEU A 2 -52.12 33.72 25.93
N LYS A 3 -50.88 34.18 25.67
CA LYS A 3 -50.33 34.75 24.42
C LYS A 3 -48.78 34.72 24.49
N LYS A 4 -48.07 33.98 23.62
CA LYS A 4 -47.44 34.41 22.35
C LYS A 4 -46.73 35.78 22.36
N LYS A 5 -45.39 35.78 22.26
CA LYS A 5 -44.61 36.66 21.38
C LYS A 5 -43.48 35.86 20.72
N LEU A 6 -43.58 35.74 19.40
CA LEU A 6 -42.68 35.08 18.47
C LEU A 6 -41.86 36.19 17.81
N PHE A 7 -40.53 36.13 17.86
CA PHE A 7 -39.67 36.99 17.03
C PHE A 7 -39.32 36.20 15.77
N ALA A 8 -39.92 36.60 14.65
CA ALA A 8 -39.54 36.15 13.31
C ALA A 8 -38.61 37.21 12.71
N LEU A 9 -37.34 36.86 12.48
CA LEU A 9 -36.41 37.67 11.70
C LEU A 9 -36.47 37.15 10.25
N LEU A 10 -37.18 37.88 9.41
CA LEU A 10 -37.24 37.66 7.96
C LEU A 10 -36.02 38.37 7.35
N LEU A 11 -35.02 37.62 6.89
CA LEU A 11 -33.93 38.17 6.07
C LEU A 11 -34.23 37.88 4.60
N THR A 12 -34.78 38.87 3.91
CA THR A 12 -34.95 38.92 2.46
C THR A 12 -33.59 39.15 1.80
N PHE A 13 -33.06 38.15 1.09
CA PHE A 13 -32.00 38.35 0.10
C PHE A 13 -32.64 38.50 -1.28
N ILE A 14 -32.65 39.74 -1.77
CA ILE A 14 -33.00 40.08 -3.15
C ILE A 14 -31.71 39.96 -3.97
N PHE A 15 -31.63 38.94 -4.83
CA PHE A 15 -30.64 38.89 -5.91
C PHE A 15 -31.36 39.23 -7.23
N ILE A 16 -31.16 40.45 -7.71
CA ILE A 16 -31.54 40.87 -9.06
C ILE A 16 -30.33 40.62 -9.95
N PHE A 17 -30.46 39.69 -10.90
CA PHE A 17 -29.60 39.63 -12.09
C PHE A 17 -30.49 39.47 -13.32
N ALA A 18 -30.51 40.52 -14.13
CA ALA A 18 -31.07 40.62 -15.47
C ALA A 18 -30.23 41.71 -16.17
N PHE A 19 -29.85 41.66 -17.44
CA PHE A 19 -29.94 40.69 -18.53
C PHE A 19 -29.04 41.25 -19.65
N ALA A 20 -28.64 40.40 -20.60
CA ALA A 20 -28.23 40.71 -21.99
C ALA A 20 -26.93 41.54 -22.17
N GLY A 21 -26.06 41.29 -23.14
CA GLY A 21 -26.11 40.46 -24.35
C GLY A 21 -25.32 41.19 -25.44
N CYS A 22 -24.61 40.47 -26.31
CA CYS A 22 -24.62 40.66 -27.77
C CYS A 22 -23.52 39.86 -28.48
N SER A 23 -24.03 39.02 -29.38
CA SER A 23 -23.50 38.36 -30.56
C SER A 23 -22.55 39.18 -31.44
N SER A 24 -21.68 38.51 -32.20
CA SER A 24 -21.79 38.47 -33.67
C SER A 24 -20.82 37.50 -34.33
N THR A 25 -21.39 36.66 -35.19
CA THR A 25 -20.77 35.88 -36.26
C THR A 25 -20.39 36.79 -37.43
N THR A 26 -19.29 36.50 -38.12
CA THR A 26 -19.19 36.77 -39.56
C THR A 26 -18.43 35.65 -40.26
N ASN A 27 -19.09 35.12 -41.29
CA ASN A 27 -18.64 34.16 -42.26
C ASN A 27 -18.63 34.94 -43.58
N VAL A 28 -17.51 35.04 -44.30
CA VAL A 28 -17.49 35.62 -45.66
C VAL A 28 -16.59 34.79 -46.57
N GLN A 29 -17.21 34.39 -47.68
CA GLN A 29 -16.70 33.65 -48.82
C GLN A 29 -15.47 34.26 -49.53
N GLN A 30 -14.74 33.38 -50.20
CA GLN A 30 -13.78 33.62 -51.28
C GLN A 30 -14.31 34.49 -52.42
N PRO A 31 -13.40 34.91 -53.33
CA PRO A 31 -13.48 34.33 -54.67
C PRO A 31 -12.13 33.86 -55.26
N LEU A 32 -12.20 32.78 -56.05
CA LEU A 32 -11.18 32.29 -56.99
C LEU A 32 -11.21 33.09 -58.31
N LYS A 33 -10.02 33.35 -58.91
CA LYS A 33 -9.73 33.28 -60.36
C LYS A 33 -8.24 32.95 -60.56
N THR A 34 -7.89 31.75 -61.04
CA THR A 34 -7.67 31.34 -62.46
C THR A 34 -6.21 31.51 -62.90
N VAL A 35 -5.50 30.39 -63.11
CA VAL A 35 -4.51 30.25 -64.20
C VAL A 35 -4.59 28.83 -64.78
N GLN A 36 -4.79 28.77 -66.09
CA GLN A 36 -4.74 27.60 -66.96
C GLN A 36 -3.28 27.14 -67.16
N THR A 37 -3.01 25.84 -67.33
CA THR A 37 -2.68 25.22 -68.64
C THR A 37 -2.11 23.80 -68.48
N GLN A 38 -2.78 22.87 -69.17
CA GLN A 38 -2.26 21.80 -70.04
C GLN A 38 -1.19 20.81 -69.54
N GLN A 39 -1.64 19.55 -69.44
CA GLN A 39 -0.85 18.33 -69.65
C GLN A 39 -0.39 18.22 -71.11
N VAL A 40 0.87 17.83 -71.37
CA VAL A 40 1.25 16.76 -72.31
C VAL A 40 2.61 16.14 -71.89
N ASN A 41 2.58 14.82 -71.67
CA ASN A 41 3.60 13.76 -71.76
C ASN A 41 5.09 14.12 -72.02
N ASN A 42 6.03 13.57 -71.22
CA ASN A 42 6.66 12.28 -71.55
C ASN A 42 7.65 11.76 -70.49
N ILE A 43 7.85 10.46 -70.57
CA ILE A 43 8.55 9.49 -69.73
C ILE A 43 10.07 9.73 -69.70
N GLN A 44 10.65 9.98 -68.51
CA GLN A 44 11.80 9.28 -67.92
C GLN A 44 12.24 9.97 -66.63
N THR A 45 12.87 9.20 -65.73
CA THR A 45 13.53 9.61 -64.47
C THR A 45 12.65 10.13 -63.33
N GLN A 46 12.29 9.23 -62.40
CA GLN A 46 12.42 9.42 -60.94
C GLN A 46 11.87 8.19 -60.17
N GLN A 47 12.62 7.08 -60.21
CA GLN A 47 12.66 6.13 -59.09
C GLN A 47 13.98 6.38 -58.36
N THR A 48 13.99 7.40 -57.50
CA THR A 48 14.97 7.67 -56.44
C THR A 48 14.57 9.02 -55.87
N ASN A 49 13.83 9.02 -54.75
CA ASN A 49 13.70 10.10 -53.75
C ASN A 49 12.39 10.04 -52.95
N THR A 50 11.95 8.84 -52.55
CA THR A 50 10.94 8.65 -51.49
C THR A 50 11.57 8.00 -50.25
N GLN A 51 12.81 8.39 -49.92
CA GLN A 51 13.53 7.95 -48.72
C GLN A 51 14.21 9.09 -47.93
N ALA A 52 13.97 10.36 -48.28
CA ALA A 52 14.67 11.50 -47.65
C ALA A 52 13.82 12.36 -46.69
N ASN A 53 12.51 12.11 -46.55
CA ASN A 53 11.64 12.94 -45.69
C ASN A 53 11.11 12.24 -44.43
N ASN A 54 11.68 11.10 -44.03
CA ASN A 54 11.37 10.41 -42.77
C ASN A 54 12.54 10.41 -41.77
N LEU A 55 13.54 11.27 -41.95
CA LEU A 55 14.76 11.31 -41.12
C LEU A 55 14.87 12.53 -40.19
N THR A 56 13.87 13.43 -40.16
CA THR A 56 13.94 14.68 -39.39
C THR A 56 12.91 14.82 -38.26
N THR A 57 12.23 13.74 -37.89
CA THR A 57 11.30 13.72 -36.73
C THR A 57 11.61 12.62 -35.71
N GLN A 58 12.77 11.97 -35.80
CA GLN A 58 13.24 10.92 -34.87
C GLN A 58 14.58 11.26 -34.19
N GLN A 59 14.88 12.54 -33.96
CA GLN A 59 16.07 12.97 -33.20
C GLN A 59 15.74 13.81 -31.96
N GLN A 60 14.60 13.53 -31.31
CA GLN A 60 14.30 14.12 -30.00
C GLN A 60 13.59 13.16 -29.04
N SER A 61 14.06 11.91 -28.97
CA SER A 61 13.70 11.00 -27.88
C SER A 61 14.75 9.91 -27.67
N ASN A 62 16.01 10.31 -27.47
CA ASN A 62 17.05 9.41 -26.94
C ASN A 62 18.10 10.25 -26.20
N LYS A 63 17.67 10.99 -25.18
CA LYS A 63 18.54 11.18 -24.02
C LYS A 63 18.44 9.87 -23.22
N ASN A 64 19.28 8.89 -23.56
CA ASN A 64 19.81 8.02 -22.53
C ASN A 64 20.56 8.95 -21.57
N THR A 65 19.84 9.47 -20.59
CA THR A 65 20.48 9.94 -19.37
C THR A 65 21.08 8.70 -18.76
N ASN A 66 22.31 8.38 -19.15
CA ASN A 66 23.22 7.63 -18.31
C ASN A 66 23.36 8.48 -17.05
N ILE A 67 22.41 8.31 -16.13
CA ILE A 67 22.48 8.90 -14.80
C ILE A 67 23.77 8.32 -14.23
N SER A 68 24.77 9.17 -14.09
CA SER A 68 26.09 8.79 -13.60
C SER A 68 25.93 8.38 -12.15
N VAL A 69 25.85 7.06 -11.90
CA VAL A 69 25.80 6.49 -10.56
C VAL A 69 27.17 6.62 -9.90
N SER A 70 27.24 7.35 -8.79
CA SER A 70 28.51 7.76 -8.18
C SER A 70 28.80 7.06 -6.84
N GLY A 71 27.82 6.37 -6.26
CA GLY A 71 27.93 5.79 -4.92
C GLY A 71 27.04 4.58 -4.67
N LYS A 72 26.75 4.33 -3.39
CA LYS A 72 25.91 3.22 -2.95
C LYS A 72 24.53 3.72 -2.58
N PHE A 73 23.50 3.07 -3.11
CA PHE A 73 22.13 3.21 -2.63
C PHE A 73 21.85 2.09 -1.63
N THR A 74 21.52 2.44 -0.40
CA THR A 74 21.35 1.47 0.69
C THR A 74 19.93 1.47 1.18
N VAL A 75 19.32 0.29 1.27
CA VAL A 75 18.00 0.05 1.85
C VAL A 75 18.16 -0.87 3.05
N THR A 76 17.78 -0.40 4.23
CA THR A 76 17.70 -1.20 5.44
C THR A 76 16.26 -1.49 5.77
N TYR A 77 15.90 -2.76 5.87
CA TYR A 77 14.67 -3.23 6.50
C TYR A 77 15.00 -3.52 7.97
N ILE A 78 14.70 -2.55 8.83
CA ILE A 78 14.97 -2.65 10.26
C ILE A 78 14.01 -3.69 10.82
N ASP A 79 14.55 -4.73 11.45
CA ASP A 79 13.72 -5.69 12.15
C ASP A 79 13.02 -4.99 13.33
N VAL A 80 11.72 -4.83 13.23
CA VAL A 80 10.85 -4.24 14.26
C VAL A 80 9.82 -5.28 14.76
N GLY A 81 10.10 -6.56 14.55
CA GLY A 81 9.11 -7.62 14.74
C GLY A 81 8.02 -7.57 13.68
N GLN A 82 6.76 -7.77 14.07
CA GLN A 82 5.63 -7.61 13.16
C GLN A 82 5.42 -6.12 12.85
N GLY A 83 5.58 -5.74 11.60
CA GLY A 83 5.48 -4.37 11.13
C GLY A 83 6.58 -3.98 10.15
N ASP A 84 6.54 -2.73 9.70
CA ASP A 84 7.51 -2.17 8.77
C ASP A 84 8.33 -1.02 9.34
N SER A 85 9.63 -1.04 9.05
CA SER A 85 10.48 0.15 9.12
C SER A 85 11.63 0.04 8.13
N ILE A 86 11.63 0.90 7.13
CA ILE A 86 12.55 0.83 6.00
C ILE A 86 13.32 2.14 5.89
N PHE A 87 14.60 2.09 6.22
CA PHE A 87 15.50 3.24 6.17
C PHE A 87 16.35 3.21 4.89
N ILE A 88 16.25 4.27 4.10
CA ILE A 88 16.84 4.40 2.77
C ILE A 88 17.87 5.53 2.80
N GLN A 89 19.05 5.27 2.24
CA GLN A 89 20.14 6.23 2.10
C GLN A 89 20.56 6.29 0.62
N ALA A 90 20.39 7.45 0.01
CA ALA A 90 20.81 7.70 -1.36
C ALA A 90 22.31 8.06 -1.45
N PRO A 91 22.95 7.89 -2.62
CA PRO A 91 24.34 8.33 -2.83
C PRO A 91 24.57 9.82 -2.54
N SER A 92 23.54 10.64 -2.76
CA SER A 92 23.54 12.08 -2.45
C SER A 92 23.65 12.41 -0.96
N GLY A 93 23.53 11.41 -0.08
CA GLY A 93 23.44 11.57 1.37
C GLY A 93 22.01 11.86 1.87
N LYS A 94 21.04 12.08 0.97
CA LYS A 94 19.63 12.23 1.34
C LYS A 94 19.08 10.92 1.90
N THR A 95 18.18 11.05 2.88
CA THR A 95 17.62 9.90 3.59
C THR A 95 16.09 9.87 3.53
N MET A 96 15.54 8.66 3.51
CA MET A 96 14.11 8.43 3.63
C MET A 96 13.84 7.36 4.68
N LEU A 97 12.80 7.55 5.48
CA LEU A 97 12.25 6.52 6.35
C LEU A 97 10.81 6.25 5.93
N VAL A 98 10.51 4.99 5.64
CA VAL A 98 9.17 4.49 5.38
C VAL A 98 8.76 3.61 6.55
N ASP A 99 7.76 4.06 7.31
CA ASP A 99 7.25 3.43 8.53
C ASP A 99 8.30 3.24 9.66
N ALA A 100 7.81 2.92 10.85
CA ALA A 100 8.61 2.85 12.08
C ALA A 100 8.14 1.78 13.07
N GLY A 101 7.40 0.76 12.62
CA GLY A 101 6.92 -0.31 13.47
C GLY A 101 5.84 0.11 14.47
N VAL A 102 5.57 -0.77 15.43
CA VAL A 102 4.77 -0.49 16.63
C VAL A 102 5.42 0.56 17.53
N PRO A 103 4.67 1.22 18.44
CA PRO A 103 5.21 2.28 19.31
C PRO A 103 6.48 1.89 20.07
N GLU A 104 6.54 0.66 20.56
CA GLU A 104 7.66 0.12 21.36
C GLU A 104 8.96 0.07 20.55
N MET A 105 8.87 0.01 19.21
CA MET A 105 10.01 -0.07 18.31
C MET A 105 10.55 1.31 17.90
N GLY A 106 9.86 2.41 18.21
CA GLY A 106 10.29 3.77 17.89
C GLY A 106 11.71 4.07 18.36
N SER A 107 12.04 3.72 19.62
CA SER A 107 13.38 3.89 20.17
C SER A 107 14.45 3.04 19.46
N LYS A 108 14.12 1.80 19.04
CA LYS A 108 15.02 0.92 18.26
C LYS A 108 15.34 1.54 16.91
N VAL A 109 14.32 2.03 16.19
CA VAL A 109 14.47 2.73 14.90
C VAL A 109 15.34 3.98 15.06
N VAL A 110 15.04 4.82 16.07
CA VAL A 110 15.81 6.03 16.36
C VAL A 110 17.27 5.70 16.65
N ASN A 111 17.55 4.73 17.51
CA ASN A 111 18.90 4.35 17.89
C ASN A 111 19.68 3.76 16.70
N TYR A 112 19.03 2.95 15.86
CA TYR A 112 19.64 2.39 14.67
C TYR A 112 20.09 3.48 13.67
N ILE A 113 19.25 4.48 13.43
CA ILE A 113 19.54 5.56 12.49
C ILE A 113 20.58 6.53 13.08
N LYS A 114 20.44 6.93 14.36
CA LYS A 114 21.43 7.79 15.04
C LYS A 114 22.80 7.13 15.17
N GLY A 115 22.84 5.81 15.38
CA GLY A 115 24.08 5.04 15.41
C GLY A 115 24.89 5.10 14.11
N ARG A 116 24.28 5.56 13.00
CA ARG A 116 24.93 5.82 11.70
C ARG A 116 25.32 7.29 11.50
N GLY A 117 25.25 8.10 12.55
CA GLY A 117 25.55 9.54 12.48
C GLY A 117 24.47 10.37 11.79
N ILE A 118 23.31 9.79 11.49
CA ILE A 118 22.21 10.49 10.81
C ILE A 118 21.36 11.21 11.85
N ASN A 119 21.19 12.52 11.68
CA ASN A 119 20.35 13.37 12.54
C ASN A 119 19.17 14.01 11.79
N LYS A 120 19.09 13.80 10.47
CA LYS A 120 18.05 14.32 9.59
C LYS A 120 17.46 13.19 8.76
N ILE A 121 16.15 13.18 8.65
CA ILE A 121 15.38 12.37 7.71
C ILE A 121 14.78 13.33 6.69
N ASP A 122 15.27 13.31 5.44
CA ASP A 122 14.79 14.24 4.41
C ASP A 122 13.33 13.95 4.03
N ILE A 123 12.95 12.67 3.99
CA ILE A 123 11.59 12.24 3.67
C ILE A 123 11.13 11.19 4.68
N LEU A 124 10.07 11.49 5.41
CA LEU A 124 9.35 10.56 6.25
C LEU A 124 8.04 10.17 5.56
N VAL A 125 7.75 8.88 5.48
CA VAL A 125 6.49 8.36 4.93
C VAL A 125 5.85 7.44 5.94
N ALA A 126 4.58 7.69 6.24
CA ALA A 126 3.69 6.71 6.86
C ALA A 126 2.84 6.10 5.74
N THR A 127 2.94 4.80 5.51
CA THR A 127 2.27 4.16 4.37
C THR A 127 0.75 4.17 4.55
N HIS A 128 0.26 3.72 5.70
CA HIS A 128 -1.16 3.65 6.07
C HIS A 128 -1.30 3.67 7.60
N PRO A 129 -2.50 3.84 8.19
CA PRO A 129 -2.62 4.25 9.59
C PRO A 129 -2.51 3.12 10.64
N HIS A 130 -2.09 1.91 10.28
CA HIS A 130 -2.00 0.79 11.22
C HIS A 130 -0.84 0.91 12.20
N ASN A 131 -1.03 0.26 13.36
CA ASN A 131 -0.18 0.43 14.53
C ASN A 131 1.25 -0.05 14.29
N ASP A 132 1.43 -1.15 13.60
CA ASP A 132 2.70 -1.78 13.23
C ASP A 132 3.44 -1.07 12.08
N HIS A 133 2.91 0.06 11.62
CA HIS A 133 3.56 0.92 10.63
C HIS A 133 3.88 2.29 11.22
N ILE A 134 2.88 2.98 11.77
CA ILE A 134 3.02 4.37 12.20
C ILE A 134 3.31 4.52 13.69
N GLY A 135 3.28 3.42 14.45
CA GLY A 135 3.40 3.41 15.89
C GLY A 135 4.67 4.08 16.39
N GLY A 136 5.82 3.78 15.77
CA GLY A 136 7.12 4.37 16.14
C GLY A 136 7.39 5.79 15.58
N ILE A 137 6.54 6.30 14.69
CA ILE A 137 6.74 7.61 14.04
C ILE A 137 6.81 8.78 15.03
N PRO A 138 6.04 8.85 16.14
CA PRO A 138 6.16 9.91 17.13
C PRO A 138 7.59 10.05 17.70
N ASP A 139 8.26 8.93 17.97
CA ASP A 139 9.64 8.92 18.48
C ASP A 139 10.62 9.43 17.41
N VAL A 140 10.41 9.05 16.15
CA VAL A 140 11.18 9.54 15.01
C VAL A 140 11.04 11.06 14.87
N ILE A 141 9.81 11.59 14.84
CA ILE A 141 9.54 13.04 14.73
C ILE A 141 10.19 13.81 15.89
N LYS A 142 10.13 13.26 17.10
CA LYS A 142 10.76 13.87 18.28
C LYS A 142 12.28 13.96 18.13
N ASN A 143 12.92 12.91 17.61
CA ASN A 143 14.37 12.72 17.67
C ASN A 143 15.17 13.18 16.45
N PHE A 144 14.53 13.40 15.30
CA PHE A 144 15.20 13.84 14.07
C PHE A 144 14.70 15.20 13.59
N GLN A 145 15.51 15.86 12.76
CA GLN A 145 15.01 16.87 11.85
C GLN A 145 14.30 16.19 10.69
N ILE A 146 13.02 16.51 10.47
CA ILE A 146 12.22 15.94 9.38
C ILE A 146 12.09 16.99 8.26
N GLY A 147 12.42 16.62 7.03
CA GLY A 147 12.25 17.48 5.85
C GLY A 147 10.79 17.52 5.39
N LYS A 148 10.35 16.50 4.66
CA LYS A 148 8.95 16.31 4.25
C LYS A 148 8.35 15.11 4.96
N PHE A 149 7.12 15.25 5.42
CA PHE A 149 6.35 14.14 5.98
C PHE A 149 5.12 13.86 5.09
N TYR A 150 4.93 12.60 4.72
CA TYR A 150 3.81 12.13 3.90
C TYR A 150 2.96 11.10 4.66
N MET A 151 1.64 11.25 4.57
CA MET A 151 0.65 10.27 5.03
C MET A 151 -0.54 10.24 4.06
N PRO A 152 -1.22 9.10 3.84
CA PRO A 152 -2.43 9.07 3.02
C PRO A 152 -3.53 9.93 3.64
N LYS A 153 -4.44 10.44 2.80
CA LYS A 153 -5.55 11.29 3.24
C LYS A 153 -6.71 10.45 3.80
N VAL A 154 -6.46 9.79 4.93
CA VAL A 154 -7.43 8.99 5.69
C VAL A 154 -7.32 9.33 7.18
N THR A 155 -8.44 9.30 7.88
CA THR A 155 -8.51 9.58 9.31
C THR A 155 -9.00 8.35 10.04
N THR A 156 -8.37 8.03 11.17
CA THR A 156 -8.86 7.03 12.12
C THR A 156 -8.92 7.62 13.52
N THR A 157 -9.62 6.96 14.45
CA THR A 157 -9.74 7.38 15.86
C THR A 157 -8.82 6.57 16.78
N THR A 158 -7.80 5.91 16.23
CA THR A 158 -6.86 5.12 17.02
C THR A 158 -5.90 6.04 17.79
N LYS A 159 -5.46 5.61 18.98
CA LYS A 159 -4.44 6.34 19.75
C LYS A 159 -3.15 6.51 18.94
N THR A 160 -2.77 5.49 18.18
CA THR A 160 -1.59 5.48 17.32
C THR A 160 -1.65 6.62 16.31
N PHE A 161 -2.76 6.75 15.58
CA PHE A 161 -2.96 7.83 14.61
C PHE A 161 -2.98 9.21 15.29
N GLU A 162 -3.71 9.36 16.39
CA GLU A 162 -3.74 10.62 17.17
C GLU A 162 -2.35 11.04 17.66
N ASN A 163 -1.53 10.09 18.09
CA ASN A 163 -0.17 10.34 18.58
C ASN A 163 0.74 10.85 17.45
N VAL A 164 0.62 10.31 16.24
CA VAL A 164 1.35 10.80 15.07
C VAL A 164 0.97 12.24 14.74
N LEU A 165 -0.33 12.55 14.69
CA LEU A 165 -0.80 13.92 14.43
C LEU A 165 -0.34 14.89 15.52
N ARG A 166 -0.37 14.46 16.79
CA ARG A 166 0.12 15.26 17.92
C ARG A 166 1.62 15.52 17.82
N ALA A 167 2.41 14.50 17.49
CA ALA A 167 3.86 14.65 17.32
C ALA A 167 4.21 15.61 16.17
N ALA A 168 3.55 15.46 15.01
CA ALA A 168 3.72 16.36 13.88
C ALA A 168 3.36 17.81 14.24
N LYS A 169 2.18 18.00 14.87
CA LYS A 169 1.72 19.33 15.32
C LYS A 169 2.70 19.96 16.32
N SER A 170 3.15 19.22 17.33
CA SER A 170 4.09 19.71 18.35
C SER A 170 5.44 20.09 17.76
N LYS A 171 5.85 19.45 16.66
CA LYS A 171 7.09 19.76 15.93
C LYS A 171 6.89 20.86 14.86
N GLY A 172 5.66 21.33 14.66
CA GLY A 172 5.33 22.28 13.57
C GLY A 172 5.46 21.69 12.17
N LEU A 173 5.37 20.36 12.02
CA LEU A 173 5.48 19.68 10.74
C LEU A 173 4.15 19.71 9.97
N SER A 174 4.24 20.04 8.69
CA SER A 174 3.12 19.89 7.76
C SER A 174 3.09 18.46 7.21
N ILE A 175 1.89 17.86 7.20
CA ILE A 175 1.66 16.53 6.63
C ILE A 175 1.19 16.70 5.18
N ASN A 176 1.95 16.16 4.25
CA ASN A 176 1.61 16.12 2.83
C ASN A 176 0.80 14.86 2.54
N ALA A 177 -0.20 14.96 1.66
CA ALA A 177 -0.97 13.79 1.27
C ALA A 177 -0.10 12.83 0.43
N ALA A 178 0.08 11.60 0.89
CA ALA A 178 0.63 10.52 0.08
C ALA A 178 -0.41 10.08 -0.96
N LYS A 179 -0.01 10.01 -2.22
CA LYS A 179 -0.83 9.60 -3.36
C LYS A 179 0.05 9.31 -4.58
N ALA A 180 -0.50 8.58 -5.54
CA ALA A 180 0.15 8.32 -6.80
C ALA A 180 0.61 9.60 -7.53
N GLY A 181 1.76 9.53 -8.20
CA GLY A 181 2.36 10.60 -9.00
C GLY A 181 3.23 11.58 -8.22
N ILE A 182 3.39 11.42 -6.91
CA ILE A 182 4.34 12.23 -6.12
C ILE A 182 5.76 11.78 -6.40
N VAL A 183 6.62 12.71 -6.81
CA VAL A 183 8.07 12.51 -6.91
C VAL A 183 8.74 12.84 -5.58
N LEU A 184 9.62 11.95 -5.13
CA LEU A 184 10.34 12.03 -3.87
C LEU A 184 11.80 12.39 -4.15
N ASP A 185 12.24 13.55 -3.69
CA ASP A 185 13.60 14.04 -3.93
C ASP A 185 14.63 13.31 -3.05
N LEU A 186 15.27 12.29 -3.63
CA LEU A 186 16.43 11.58 -3.09
C LEU A 186 17.74 11.97 -3.83
N GLY A 187 17.73 13.09 -4.56
CA GLY A 187 18.84 13.57 -5.39
C GLY A 187 18.76 13.07 -6.83
N ASP A 188 19.50 13.74 -7.71
CA ASP A 188 19.40 13.62 -9.17
C ASP A 188 19.72 12.22 -9.71
N GLU A 189 20.46 11.41 -8.95
CA GLU A 189 20.83 10.05 -9.32
C GLU A 189 19.72 9.01 -9.08
N VAL A 190 18.68 9.37 -8.32
CA VAL A 190 17.66 8.44 -7.84
C VAL A 190 16.28 8.90 -8.30
N LYS A 191 15.60 8.07 -9.08
CA LYS A 191 14.18 8.29 -9.41
C LYS A 191 13.32 7.61 -8.35
N ALA A 192 12.66 8.39 -7.50
CA ALA A 192 11.71 7.86 -6.52
C ALA A 192 10.32 8.47 -6.72
N GLU A 193 9.29 7.62 -6.79
CA GLU A 193 7.91 8.04 -7.03
C GLU A 193 6.91 7.19 -6.24
N MET A 194 5.82 7.82 -5.80
CA MET A 194 4.66 7.12 -5.23
C MET A 194 3.75 6.63 -6.36
N LEU A 195 3.40 5.35 -6.34
CA LEU A 195 2.50 4.70 -7.29
C LEU A 195 1.10 4.48 -6.73
N ALA A 196 0.92 4.55 -5.41
CA ALA A 196 -0.37 4.46 -4.73
C ALA A 196 -0.35 5.32 -3.45
N PRO A 197 -1.50 5.61 -2.82
CA PRO A 197 -2.87 5.25 -3.21
C PRO A 197 -3.33 5.92 -4.52
N ASN A 198 -4.26 5.28 -5.23
CA ASN A 198 -4.84 5.73 -6.51
C ASN A 198 -6.32 6.13 -6.43
N SER A 199 -6.98 5.84 -5.31
CA SER A 199 -8.33 6.27 -4.96
C SER A 199 -8.30 7.23 -3.76
N ASN A 200 -9.37 8.02 -3.63
CA ASN A 200 -9.58 8.88 -2.45
C ASN A 200 -10.25 8.12 -1.30
N HIS A 201 -10.80 6.93 -1.57
CA HIS A 201 -11.49 6.10 -0.58
C HIS A 201 -11.18 4.63 -0.82
N TYR A 202 -10.92 3.92 0.27
CA TYR A 202 -10.88 2.46 0.37
C TYR A 202 -11.62 2.04 1.64
N ASP A 203 -12.25 0.88 1.60
CA ASP A 203 -12.89 0.28 2.78
C ASP A 203 -11.85 -0.34 3.72
N ASP A 204 -10.80 -0.93 3.16
CA ASP A 204 -9.64 -1.43 3.91
C ASP A 204 -8.55 -0.34 4.01
N LEU A 205 -8.10 -0.08 5.23
CA LEU A 205 -7.04 0.88 5.52
C LEU A 205 -5.69 0.48 4.90
N ASN A 206 -5.46 -0.82 4.70
CA ASN A 206 -4.26 -1.34 4.05
C ASN A 206 -4.10 -0.80 2.62
N ASN A 207 -5.20 -0.62 1.89
CA ASN A 207 -5.17 -0.15 0.49
C ASN A 207 -4.85 1.35 0.37
N TYR A 208 -4.84 2.11 1.48
CA TYR A 208 -4.27 3.46 1.50
C TYR A 208 -2.75 3.48 1.49
N SER A 209 -2.08 2.33 1.56
CA SER A 209 -0.62 2.22 1.58
C SER A 209 0.05 3.05 0.49
N ALA A 210 0.94 3.94 0.91
CA ALA A 210 1.83 4.66 0.01
C ALA A 210 2.83 3.67 -0.62
N VAL A 211 2.52 3.21 -1.83
CA VAL A 211 3.43 2.34 -2.60
C VAL A 211 4.50 3.20 -3.25
N ILE A 212 5.78 2.90 -3.01
CA ILE A 212 6.91 3.70 -3.51
C ILE A 212 7.78 2.84 -4.42
N LYS A 213 8.05 3.30 -5.64
CA LYS A 213 9.07 2.74 -6.53
C LYS A 213 10.31 3.62 -6.50
N ILE A 214 11.48 3.01 -6.34
CA ILE A 214 12.77 3.69 -6.42
C ILE A 214 13.66 3.00 -7.45
N THR A 215 14.19 3.77 -8.39
CA THR A 215 15.14 3.32 -9.41
C THR A 215 16.47 4.02 -9.23
N TYR A 216 17.56 3.25 -9.22
CA TYR A 216 18.93 3.72 -9.14
C TYR A 216 19.80 2.94 -10.14
N GLY A 217 20.32 3.64 -11.15
CA GLY A 217 20.95 3.01 -12.31
C GLY A 217 20.01 1.98 -12.97
N ASN A 218 20.48 0.74 -13.07
CA ASN A 218 19.75 -0.41 -13.63
C ASN A 218 19.02 -1.23 -12.55
N THR A 219 19.00 -0.78 -11.30
CA THR A 219 18.35 -1.48 -10.19
C THR A 219 17.09 -0.77 -9.72
N ALA A 220 16.08 -1.52 -9.30
CA ALA A 220 14.83 -0.97 -8.79
C ALA A 220 14.31 -1.70 -7.54
N PHE A 221 13.66 -0.93 -6.68
CA PHE A 221 13.03 -1.37 -5.43
C PHE A 221 11.56 -0.94 -5.44
N LEU A 222 10.68 -1.81 -4.96
CA LEU A 222 9.26 -1.51 -4.79
C LEU A 222 8.84 -1.78 -3.34
N PHE A 223 8.35 -0.73 -2.67
CA PHE A 223 7.88 -0.76 -1.29
C PHE A 223 6.36 -0.66 -1.27
N THR A 224 5.67 -1.71 -0.86
CA THR A 224 4.20 -1.76 -0.98
C THR A 224 3.45 -1.39 0.28
N GLY A 225 4.13 -1.30 1.44
CA GLY A 225 3.46 -1.35 2.73
C GLY A 225 2.53 -2.56 2.77
N ASP A 226 1.28 -2.32 3.14
CA ASP A 226 0.25 -3.36 3.23
C ASP A 226 -0.76 -3.32 2.08
N ALA A 227 -0.42 -2.66 0.96
CA ALA A 227 -1.28 -2.65 -0.22
C ALA A 227 -1.72 -4.08 -0.61
N GLU A 228 -3.02 -4.29 -0.67
CA GLU A 228 -3.61 -5.58 -1.00
C GLU A 228 -4.11 -5.63 -2.45
N LYS A 229 -4.77 -6.73 -2.82
CA LYS A 229 -5.29 -6.99 -4.16
C LYS A 229 -5.98 -5.81 -4.85
N GLU A 230 -6.76 -4.99 -4.12
CA GLU A 230 -7.44 -3.83 -4.69
C GLU A 230 -6.45 -2.78 -5.20
N SER A 231 -5.52 -2.34 -4.34
CA SER A 231 -4.48 -1.37 -4.69
C SER A 231 -3.52 -1.92 -5.76
N GLU A 232 -3.17 -3.21 -5.67
CA GLU A 232 -2.40 -3.92 -6.71
C GLU A 232 -3.09 -3.87 -8.08
N GLN A 233 -4.39 -4.15 -8.12
CA GLN A 233 -5.17 -4.15 -9.35
C GLN A 233 -5.29 -2.75 -9.95
N GLU A 234 -5.41 -1.71 -9.12
CA GLU A 234 -5.41 -0.32 -9.59
C GLU A 234 -4.08 0.05 -10.27
N MET A 235 -2.96 -0.31 -9.65
CA MET A 235 -1.62 -0.06 -10.22
C MET A 235 -1.42 -0.80 -11.55
N LEU A 236 -1.88 -2.06 -11.63
CA LEU A 236 -1.88 -2.84 -12.87
C LEU A 236 -2.74 -2.20 -13.95
N SER A 237 -3.98 -1.80 -13.60
CA SER A 237 -4.96 -1.25 -14.55
C SER A 237 -4.53 0.12 -15.09
N ARG A 238 -3.76 0.89 -14.32
CA ARG A 238 -3.17 2.16 -14.75
C ARG A 238 -1.94 2.00 -15.65
N GLY A 239 -1.44 0.78 -15.81
CA GLY A 239 -0.28 0.50 -16.66
C GLY A 239 1.01 1.09 -16.11
N TYR A 240 1.14 1.24 -14.79
CA TYR A 240 2.40 1.67 -14.21
C TYR A 240 3.50 0.64 -14.48
N ASP A 241 4.73 1.13 -14.70
CA ASP A 241 5.90 0.26 -14.72
C ASP A 241 6.19 -0.22 -13.29
N LEU A 242 5.75 -1.43 -12.98
CA LEU A 242 5.93 -2.06 -11.67
C LEU A 242 7.23 -2.86 -11.55
N LYS A 243 8.00 -2.97 -12.63
CA LYS A 243 9.20 -3.81 -12.65
C LYS A 243 10.20 -3.34 -11.59
N ALA A 244 10.63 -4.26 -10.73
CA ALA A 244 11.61 -4.01 -9.68
C ALA A 244 12.44 -5.27 -9.42
N ASP A 245 13.70 -5.11 -9.00
CA ASP A 245 14.56 -6.23 -8.63
C ASP A 245 14.27 -6.73 -7.22
N VAL A 246 13.94 -5.81 -6.31
CA VAL A 246 13.59 -6.09 -4.91
C VAL A 246 12.17 -5.63 -4.64
N LEU A 247 11.32 -6.57 -4.23
CA LEU A 247 9.98 -6.30 -3.73
C LEU A 247 9.96 -6.42 -2.21
N LYS A 248 9.58 -5.36 -1.50
CA LYS A 248 9.02 -5.53 -0.16
C LYS A 248 7.63 -6.14 -0.33
N VAL A 249 7.47 -7.38 0.12
CA VAL A 249 6.21 -8.12 -0.01
C VAL A 249 5.12 -7.40 0.78
N GLY A 250 3.95 -7.30 0.15
CA GLY A 250 2.78 -6.63 0.71
C GLY A 250 2.27 -7.32 1.97
N HIS A 251 1.86 -6.51 2.93
CA HIS A 251 1.13 -6.93 4.14
C HIS A 251 1.82 -8.08 4.86
N HIS A 252 3.13 -7.92 5.07
CA HIS A 252 3.99 -8.87 5.79
C HIS A 252 3.99 -10.31 5.24
N GLY A 253 3.54 -10.50 4.00
CA GLY A 253 3.35 -11.81 3.39
C GLY A 253 1.97 -12.44 3.61
N SER A 254 0.96 -11.63 3.97
CA SER A 254 -0.45 -12.04 3.95
C SER A 254 -0.86 -12.64 2.60
N SER A 255 -1.89 -13.47 2.63
CA SER A 255 -2.51 -14.08 1.44
C SER A 255 -3.47 -13.13 0.72
N SER A 256 -3.87 -12.03 1.37
CA SER A 256 -4.68 -10.95 0.78
C SER A 256 -3.88 -10.07 -0.21
N ALA A 257 -2.55 -10.09 -0.10
CA ALA A 257 -1.63 -9.32 -0.91
C ALA A 257 -0.74 -10.20 -1.79
N SER A 258 0.12 -9.55 -2.57
CA SER A 258 1.05 -10.13 -3.52
C SER A 258 0.35 -11.11 -4.45
N THR A 259 -0.69 -10.63 -5.15
CA THR A 259 -1.41 -11.46 -6.12
C THR A 259 -0.47 -11.97 -7.22
N LEU A 260 -0.80 -13.10 -7.82
CA LEU A 260 0.05 -13.68 -8.87
C LEU A 260 0.23 -12.73 -10.06
N ALA A 261 -0.82 -11.97 -10.43
CA ALA A 261 -0.74 -10.97 -11.49
C ALA A 261 0.23 -9.84 -11.14
N PHE A 262 0.15 -9.34 -9.90
CA PHE A 262 1.06 -8.31 -9.42
C PHE A 262 2.51 -8.80 -9.36
N LEU A 263 2.76 -9.98 -8.79
CA LEU A 263 4.11 -10.57 -8.73
C LEU A 263 4.71 -10.77 -10.13
N LYS A 264 3.91 -11.19 -11.12
CA LYS A 264 4.36 -11.31 -12.51
C LYS A 264 4.68 -9.96 -13.16
N ALA A 265 3.93 -8.91 -12.85
CA ALA A 265 4.18 -7.57 -13.37
C ALA A 265 5.42 -6.92 -12.73
N VAL A 266 5.62 -7.12 -11.42
CA VAL A 266 6.82 -6.67 -10.71
C VAL A 266 8.06 -7.45 -11.17
N ASN A 267 7.90 -8.76 -11.40
CA ASN A 267 8.96 -9.68 -11.80
C ASN A 267 10.24 -9.54 -10.94
N PRO A 268 10.14 -9.63 -9.60
CA PRO A 268 11.28 -9.41 -8.73
C PRO A 268 12.25 -10.58 -8.74
N LYS A 269 13.54 -10.29 -8.58
CA LYS A 269 14.55 -11.31 -8.29
C LYS A 269 14.59 -11.65 -6.80
N TYR A 270 14.34 -10.65 -5.97
CA TYR A 270 14.39 -10.74 -4.52
C TYR A 270 13.08 -10.24 -3.90
N ALA A 271 12.63 -10.93 -2.87
CA ALA A 271 11.53 -10.52 -2.01
C ALA A 271 12.06 -10.30 -0.59
N VAL A 272 11.67 -9.20 0.05
CA VAL A 272 11.89 -8.96 1.48
C VAL A 272 10.54 -8.99 2.17
N ILE A 273 10.43 -9.77 3.24
CA ILE A 273 9.25 -9.86 4.09
C ILE A 273 9.64 -9.31 5.47
N SER A 274 9.03 -8.21 5.88
CA SER A 274 9.11 -7.79 7.28
C SER A 274 7.98 -8.47 8.02
N CYS A 275 8.31 -9.30 8.99
CA CYS A 275 7.35 -9.98 9.86
C CYS A 275 8.04 -10.33 11.17
N GLY A 276 7.22 -10.53 12.20
CA GLY A 276 7.70 -10.99 13.50
C GLY A 276 7.79 -12.50 13.55
N LYS A 277 8.79 -13.03 14.27
CA LYS A 277 8.82 -14.45 14.60
C LYS A 277 7.59 -14.80 15.46
N ASP A 278 6.94 -15.91 15.14
CA ASP A 278 5.78 -16.43 15.88
C ASP A 278 4.63 -15.40 16.03
N ASN A 279 4.47 -14.51 15.05
CA ASN A 279 3.44 -13.47 15.09
C ASN A 279 2.02 -14.05 15.05
N ASP A 280 1.08 -13.37 15.70
CA ASP A 280 -0.30 -13.85 15.86
C ASP A 280 -1.08 -13.97 14.54
N TYR A 281 -0.60 -13.33 13.47
CA TYR A 281 -1.22 -13.38 12.15
C TYR A 281 -0.85 -14.65 11.37
N GLY A 282 0.21 -15.36 11.77
CA GLY A 282 0.77 -16.47 10.99
C GLY A 282 1.49 -16.00 9.72
N HIS A 283 1.91 -14.74 9.67
CA HIS A 283 2.66 -14.19 8.55
C HIS A 283 4.11 -14.71 8.52
N PRO A 284 4.70 -14.93 7.33
CA PRO A 284 4.05 -14.91 6.02
C PRO A 284 3.16 -16.14 5.80
N HIS A 285 2.03 -15.98 5.12
CA HIS A 285 1.13 -17.10 4.84
C HIS A 285 1.72 -18.09 3.83
N LYS A 286 1.34 -19.36 3.98
CA LYS A 286 1.79 -20.47 3.13
C LYS A 286 1.54 -20.19 1.64
N GLU A 287 0.36 -19.68 1.29
CA GLU A 287 -0.02 -19.38 -0.09
C GLU A 287 0.92 -18.32 -0.70
N THR A 288 1.35 -17.35 0.09
CA THR A 288 2.30 -16.33 -0.35
C THR A 288 3.69 -16.91 -0.55
N MET A 289 4.16 -17.73 0.38
CA MET A 289 5.46 -18.40 0.24
C MET A 289 5.50 -19.37 -0.95
N GLU A 290 4.40 -20.09 -1.23
CA GLU A 290 4.26 -20.97 -2.39
C GLU A 290 4.28 -20.19 -3.71
N LYS A 291 3.58 -19.05 -3.80
CA LYS A 291 3.65 -18.14 -4.96
C LYS A 291 5.10 -17.71 -5.21
N LEU A 292 5.80 -17.20 -4.19
CA LEU A 292 7.19 -16.74 -4.30
C LEU A 292 8.12 -17.87 -4.74
N LYS A 293 7.99 -19.05 -4.14
CA LYS A 293 8.77 -20.25 -4.50
C LYS A 293 8.54 -20.68 -5.94
N SER A 294 7.28 -20.71 -6.38
CA SER A 294 6.92 -21.13 -7.75
C SER A 294 7.46 -20.20 -8.83
N LEU A 295 7.68 -18.93 -8.50
CA LEU A 295 8.26 -17.93 -9.39
C LEU A 295 9.80 -17.85 -9.28
N GLY A 296 10.43 -18.66 -8.42
CA GLY A 296 11.88 -18.64 -8.20
C GLY A 296 12.40 -17.36 -7.54
N ILE A 297 11.55 -16.64 -6.80
CA ILE A 297 11.90 -15.37 -6.17
C ILE A 297 12.67 -15.65 -4.88
N THR A 298 13.92 -15.18 -4.78
CA THR A 298 14.73 -15.39 -3.57
C THR A 298 14.20 -14.56 -2.40
N VAL A 299 13.90 -15.20 -1.26
CA VAL A 299 13.24 -14.55 -0.13
C VAL A 299 14.22 -14.21 1.00
N TYR A 300 14.05 -13.03 1.59
CA TYR A 300 14.69 -12.59 2.82
C TYR A 300 13.60 -12.21 3.83
N ARG A 301 13.70 -12.66 5.08
CA ARG A 301 12.68 -12.39 6.10
C ARG A 301 13.30 -11.84 7.37
N THR A 302 12.70 -10.82 7.97
CA THR A 302 13.26 -10.17 9.17
C THR A 302 13.20 -11.08 10.40
N ASP A 303 12.22 -11.97 10.50
CA ASP A 303 12.10 -12.93 11.60
C ASP A 303 13.22 -14.00 11.60
N GLU A 304 13.78 -14.31 10.43
CA GLU A 304 14.90 -15.24 10.28
C GLU A 304 16.26 -14.52 10.24
N CYS A 305 16.33 -13.38 9.55
CA CYS A 305 17.58 -12.68 9.25
C CYS A 305 17.91 -11.54 10.22
N GLY A 306 16.96 -11.14 11.08
CA GLY A 306 17.02 -9.86 11.76
C GLY A 306 16.97 -8.69 10.76
N THR A 307 17.75 -7.64 11.03
CA THR A 307 17.81 -6.47 10.14
C THR A 307 18.51 -6.81 8.82
N ILE A 308 17.80 -6.59 7.71
CA ILE A 308 18.28 -6.86 6.35
C ILE A 308 18.75 -5.56 5.71
N VAL A 309 19.93 -5.58 5.12
CA VAL A 309 20.52 -4.45 4.39
C VAL A 309 20.76 -4.87 2.96
N ALA A 310 20.07 -4.24 2.02
CA ALA A 310 20.29 -4.35 0.59
C ALA A 310 21.10 -3.14 0.10
N VAL A 311 22.21 -3.39 -0.61
CA VAL A 311 23.09 -2.35 -1.14
C VAL A 311 23.16 -2.49 -2.65
N SER A 312 22.79 -1.43 -3.35
CA SER A 312 22.92 -1.31 -4.80
C SER A 312 24.09 -0.40 -5.18
N ASP A 313 24.89 -0.84 -6.15
CA ASP A 313 25.90 -0.03 -6.85
C ASP A 313 25.36 0.58 -8.16
N GLY A 314 24.04 0.51 -8.38
CA GLY A 314 23.38 0.94 -9.61
C GLY A 314 23.39 -0.12 -10.71
N ARG A 315 23.98 -1.30 -10.49
CA ARG A 315 23.96 -2.42 -11.46
C ARG A 315 23.59 -3.74 -10.81
N THR A 316 24.06 -3.96 -9.59
CA THR A 316 23.90 -5.18 -8.82
C THR A 316 23.41 -4.85 -7.42
N ILE A 317 22.73 -5.82 -6.78
CA ILE A 317 22.23 -5.71 -5.41
C ILE A 317 22.87 -6.82 -4.59
N SER A 318 23.43 -6.45 -3.45
CA SER A 318 23.98 -7.37 -2.46
C SER A 318 23.25 -7.25 -1.13
N PHE A 319 23.22 -8.33 -0.35
CA PHE A 319 22.57 -8.39 0.95
C PHE A 319 23.59 -8.73 2.04
N ASN A 320 23.39 -8.22 3.26
CA ASN A 320 24.25 -8.50 4.41
C ASN A 320 24.07 -9.92 5.00
N THR A 321 23.07 -10.66 4.52
CA THR A 321 22.66 -11.96 5.05
C THR A 321 22.41 -12.94 3.91
N LYS A 322 22.30 -14.23 4.25
CA LYS A 322 21.84 -15.26 3.33
C LYS A 322 20.31 -15.19 3.21
N PRO A 323 19.73 -15.64 2.08
CA PRO A 323 18.28 -15.78 1.95
C PRO A 323 17.70 -16.64 3.06
N GLY A 324 16.48 -16.31 3.45
CA GLY A 324 15.65 -17.15 4.31
C GLY A 324 15.07 -18.34 3.55
N ASP A 325 14.23 -19.11 4.23
CA ASP A 325 13.52 -20.23 3.63
C ASP A 325 12.11 -19.85 3.13
N TYR A 326 11.38 -20.85 2.64
CA TYR A 326 9.99 -20.70 2.19
C TYR A 326 8.97 -21.25 3.18
N THR A 327 9.35 -21.44 4.45
CA THR A 327 8.43 -21.91 5.48
C THR A 327 7.37 -20.84 5.73
N ALA A 328 6.13 -21.27 5.93
CA ALA A 328 5.10 -20.35 6.37
C ALA A 328 5.38 -19.89 7.81
N GLY A 329 4.94 -18.69 8.15
CA GLY A 329 4.84 -18.25 9.53
C GLY A 329 3.97 -19.21 10.33
N SER A 330 4.38 -19.47 11.56
CA SER A 330 3.53 -20.14 12.54
C SER A 330 2.93 -19.07 13.44
N SER A 331 1.63 -19.13 13.70
CA SER A 331 1.09 -18.32 14.81
C SER A 331 1.66 -18.85 16.12
N GLY A 332 1.97 -17.95 17.06
CA GLY A 332 2.63 -18.24 18.35
C GLY A 332 1.92 -19.22 19.29
N ASN A 333 0.95 -19.99 18.79
CA ASN A 333 0.33 -21.12 19.46
C ASN A 333 0.76 -22.50 18.90
N SER A 334 1.92 -22.57 18.24
CA SER A 334 2.54 -23.83 17.82
C SER A 334 3.81 -24.13 18.62
N SER A 335 3.65 -24.46 19.91
CA SER A 335 4.66 -25.27 20.59
C SER A 335 4.40 -26.74 20.26
N THR A 336 5.12 -27.25 19.27
CA THR A 336 5.22 -28.68 18.98
C THR A 336 5.99 -29.38 20.10
N SER A 337 5.30 -30.07 21.01
CA SER A 337 5.88 -31.20 21.71
C SER A 337 5.62 -32.47 20.89
N ASN A 338 6.70 -33.03 20.35
CA ASN A 338 6.74 -34.40 19.85
C ASN A 338 6.45 -35.36 21.01
N THR A 339 5.18 -35.70 21.19
CA THR A 339 4.75 -36.89 21.92
C THR A 339 3.44 -37.35 21.30
N SER A 340 3.51 -38.50 20.65
CA SER A 340 2.43 -39.43 20.33
C SER A 340 1.01 -38.88 20.51
N LEU A 341 0.31 -38.61 19.40
CA LEU A 341 -1.11 -38.29 19.35
C LEU A 341 -1.97 -39.48 19.83
N SER A 342 -1.95 -39.69 21.13
CA SER A 342 -2.86 -40.54 21.89
C SER A 342 -3.14 -39.76 23.16
N LYS A 343 -4.39 -39.29 23.27
CA LYS A 343 -5.04 -38.76 24.47
C LYS A 343 -4.61 -37.35 24.88
N THR A 344 -5.31 -36.33 24.37
CA THR A 344 -6.01 -35.32 25.19
C THR A 344 -6.88 -34.39 24.32
N PHE A 345 -7.86 -34.99 23.63
CA PHE A 345 -9.09 -34.33 23.20
C PHE A 345 -10.10 -34.28 24.37
N GLN A 346 -9.69 -33.81 25.53
CA GLN A 346 -10.59 -33.67 26.67
C GLN A 346 -10.32 -32.32 27.34
N ASN A 347 -11.34 -31.46 27.28
CA ASN A 347 -11.47 -30.15 27.94
C ASN A 347 -11.41 -28.94 27.00
N LEU A 348 -12.27 -28.96 25.97
CA LEU A 348 -12.96 -27.75 25.56
C LEU A 348 -14.31 -27.69 26.30
N PRO A 349 -14.71 -26.53 26.86
CA PRO A 349 -16.03 -26.39 27.46
C PRO A 349 -17.14 -26.65 26.42
N TYR A 350 -18.17 -27.33 26.92
CA TYR A 350 -19.37 -27.83 26.25
C TYR A 350 -19.94 -26.89 25.16
N GLY A 351 -19.99 -27.34 23.90
CA GLY A 351 -20.84 -26.73 22.87
C GLY A 351 -20.26 -26.49 21.46
N TYR A 352 -19.13 -27.10 21.07
CA TYR A 352 -18.60 -26.96 19.71
C TYR A 352 -19.36 -27.86 18.72
N TYR A 353 -20.06 -27.29 17.74
CA TYR A 353 -20.85 -28.03 16.74
C TYR A 353 -20.65 -27.56 15.29
N GLY A 354 -19.61 -26.77 15.03
CA GLY A 354 -19.20 -26.35 13.68
C GLY A 354 -18.02 -27.15 13.15
N GLU A 355 -17.93 -27.36 11.84
CA GLU A 355 -16.72 -27.90 11.23
C GLU A 355 -15.59 -26.85 11.34
N PRO A 356 -14.43 -27.18 11.95
CA PRO A 356 -13.31 -26.27 12.06
C PRO A 356 -12.88 -25.73 10.68
N GLY A 357 -12.84 -24.40 10.55
CA GLY A 357 -12.43 -23.74 9.31
C GLY A 357 -13.50 -23.65 8.22
N LYS A 358 -14.75 -24.04 8.50
CA LYS A 358 -15.85 -23.87 7.54
C LYS A 358 -16.19 -22.40 7.30
N VAL A 359 -16.28 -22.03 6.02
CA VAL A 359 -16.62 -20.68 5.56
C VAL A 359 -18.09 -20.66 5.14
N TYR A 360 -18.86 -19.73 5.70
CA TYR A 360 -20.27 -19.52 5.43
C TYR A 360 -20.43 -18.21 4.64
N VAL A 361 -20.58 -18.32 3.33
CA VAL A 361 -20.75 -17.18 2.42
C VAL A 361 -21.87 -17.41 1.39
N ASP A 362 -22.52 -16.34 0.93
CA ASP A 362 -23.46 -16.40 -0.19
C ASP A 362 -22.73 -16.47 -1.55
N SER A 363 -23.48 -16.55 -2.65
CA SER A 363 -22.93 -16.60 -4.01
C SER A 363 -22.12 -15.36 -4.42
N SER A 364 -22.21 -14.27 -3.66
CA SER A 364 -21.42 -13.05 -3.82
C SER A 364 -20.24 -12.95 -2.84
N GLY A 365 -20.01 -13.97 -2.00
CA GLY A 365 -18.92 -14.01 -1.03
C GLY A 365 -19.21 -13.25 0.28
N ARG A 366 -20.45 -12.81 0.51
CA ARG A 366 -20.83 -12.12 1.75
C ARG A 366 -21.01 -13.14 2.88
N GLY A 367 -20.49 -12.83 4.07
CA GLY A 367 -20.58 -13.69 5.25
C GLY A 367 -22.03 -13.96 5.64
N LEU A 368 -22.31 -15.21 6.02
CA LEU A 368 -23.65 -15.67 6.39
C LEU A 368 -23.83 -15.89 7.90
N ILE A 369 -22.77 -15.90 8.71
CA ILE A 369 -22.94 -16.04 10.16
C ILE A 369 -23.53 -14.75 10.72
N LYS A 370 -24.63 -14.85 11.47
CA LYS A 370 -25.32 -13.70 12.06
C LYS A 370 -24.90 -13.50 13.50
N GLY A 371 -24.23 -12.39 13.81
CA GLY A 371 -23.95 -11.92 15.16
C GLY A 371 -25.02 -10.93 15.64
N ASN A 372 -25.51 -11.09 16.87
CA ASN A 372 -26.41 -10.14 17.53
C ASN A 372 -26.09 -10.00 19.03
N ILE A 373 -26.57 -8.91 19.65
CA ILE A 373 -26.49 -8.71 21.10
C ILE A 373 -27.87 -9.02 21.69
N ASN A 374 -27.95 -10.00 22.60
CA ASN A 374 -29.23 -10.37 23.19
C ASN A 374 -29.69 -9.34 24.27
N SER A 375 -30.90 -9.51 24.80
CA SER A 375 -31.46 -8.61 25.82
C SER A 375 -30.66 -8.54 27.13
N LYS A 376 -29.70 -9.44 27.34
CA LYS A 376 -28.78 -9.46 28.49
C LYS A 376 -27.41 -8.84 28.15
N GLY A 377 -27.24 -8.28 26.96
CA GLY A 377 -25.96 -7.70 26.51
C GLY A 377 -24.94 -8.74 26.02
N GLU A 378 -25.32 -10.00 25.85
CA GLU A 378 -24.40 -11.05 25.41
C GLU A 378 -24.29 -11.05 23.88
N LYS A 379 -23.04 -11.04 23.38
CA LYS A 379 -22.73 -11.21 21.96
C LYS A 379 -22.87 -12.68 21.57
N ILE A 380 -23.86 -13.00 20.74
CA ILE A 380 -24.14 -14.37 20.28
C ILE A 380 -24.07 -14.42 18.75
N TYR A 381 -23.44 -15.45 18.19
CA TYR A 381 -23.47 -15.71 16.75
C TYR A 381 -24.30 -16.96 16.42
N HIS A 382 -24.94 -16.97 15.25
CA HIS A 382 -25.72 -18.09 14.74
C HIS A 382 -25.23 -18.45 13.33
N ILE A 383 -25.03 -19.75 13.06
CA ILE A 383 -24.63 -20.26 11.75
C ILE A 383 -25.84 -20.76 10.95
N PRO A 384 -25.80 -20.75 9.60
CA PRO A 384 -26.84 -21.34 8.76
C PRO A 384 -27.17 -22.78 9.19
N GLY A 385 -28.44 -23.04 9.49
CA GLY A 385 -28.93 -24.33 9.99
C GLY A 385 -29.13 -24.42 11.51
N ASP A 386 -28.67 -23.43 12.30
CA ASP A 386 -29.01 -23.36 13.71
C ASP A 386 -30.51 -23.07 13.92
N PRO A 387 -31.17 -23.61 14.98
CA PRO A 387 -32.61 -23.44 15.24
C PRO A 387 -33.09 -21.98 15.31
N TRP A 388 -32.19 -21.07 15.67
CA TRP A 388 -32.48 -19.65 15.84
C TRP A 388 -32.01 -18.80 14.67
N TYR A 389 -31.29 -19.36 13.70
CA TYR A 389 -30.64 -18.61 12.62
C TYR A 389 -31.62 -17.76 11.81
N ASP A 390 -32.76 -18.33 11.42
CA ASP A 390 -33.77 -17.62 10.62
C ASP A 390 -34.53 -16.56 11.45
N ARG A 391 -34.57 -16.73 12.78
CA ARG A 391 -35.22 -15.80 13.72
C ARG A 391 -34.29 -14.68 14.17
N THR A 392 -32.98 -14.88 14.07
CA THR A 392 -31.98 -13.88 14.44
C THR A 392 -31.90 -12.78 13.39
N LYS A 393 -32.11 -11.55 13.84
CA LYS A 393 -31.77 -10.34 13.09
C LYS A 393 -30.28 -10.04 13.32
N ALA A 394 -29.49 -10.09 12.26
CA ALA A 394 -28.06 -9.82 12.35
C ALA A 394 -27.79 -8.33 12.61
N GLU A 395 -26.94 -8.07 13.59
CA GLU A 395 -26.29 -6.77 13.83
C GLU A 395 -24.88 -6.77 13.22
N MET A 396 -24.25 -7.94 13.12
CA MET A 396 -22.94 -8.15 12.49
C MET A 396 -22.96 -9.44 11.66
N TRP A 397 -22.14 -9.50 10.61
CA TRP A 397 -22.02 -10.68 9.75
C TRP A 397 -20.58 -11.18 9.76
N PHE A 398 -20.41 -12.50 9.83
CA PHE A 398 -19.10 -13.16 9.78
C PHE A 398 -19.09 -14.24 8.70
N LYS A 399 -17.91 -14.55 8.17
CA LYS A 399 -17.69 -15.64 7.23
C LYS A 399 -17.31 -16.91 7.97
N THR A 400 -16.66 -16.81 9.13
CA THR A 400 -16.24 -17.97 9.93
C THR A 400 -16.61 -17.81 11.40
N GLU A 401 -16.78 -18.94 12.10
CA GLU A 401 -17.04 -18.92 13.54
C GLU A 401 -15.86 -18.32 14.32
N ALA A 402 -14.63 -18.49 13.80
CA ALA A 402 -13.44 -17.88 14.36
C ALA A 402 -13.48 -16.34 14.27
N GLU A 403 -13.94 -15.77 13.15
CA GLU A 403 -14.15 -14.32 13.02
C GLU A 403 -15.18 -13.82 14.04
N ALA A 404 -16.29 -14.55 14.22
CA ALA A 404 -17.30 -14.21 15.20
C ALA A 404 -16.73 -14.23 16.63
N GLN A 405 -15.96 -15.26 16.96
CA GLN A 405 -15.32 -15.44 18.27
C GLN A 405 -14.24 -14.39 18.54
N ALA A 406 -13.44 -14.04 17.54
CA ALA A 406 -12.46 -12.95 17.63
C ALA A 406 -13.14 -11.59 17.87
N ALA A 407 -14.34 -11.37 17.31
CA ALA A 407 -15.16 -10.19 17.58
C ALA A 407 -15.88 -10.22 18.96
N GLY A 408 -15.62 -11.26 19.76
CA GLY A 408 -16.16 -11.47 21.10
C GLY A 408 -17.56 -12.07 21.12
N PHE A 409 -18.03 -12.65 20.02
CA PHE A 409 -19.30 -13.37 19.97
C PHE A 409 -19.08 -14.84 20.33
N ARG A 410 -19.97 -15.39 21.14
CA ARG A 410 -19.97 -16.82 21.48
C ARG A 410 -21.12 -17.56 20.79
N PRO A 411 -21.08 -18.90 20.61
CA PRO A 411 -22.24 -19.63 20.13
C PRO A 411 -23.40 -19.55 21.14
N PRO A 412 -24.66 -19.79 20.71
CA PRO A 412 -25.80 -19.89 21.60
C PRO A 412 -25.59 -21.05 22.58
N LYS A 413 -26.00 -20.85 23.83
CA LYS A 413 -26.08 -21.94 24.81
C LYS A 413 -27.23 -22.83 24.35
N ARG A 414 -26.94 -24.08 24.01
CA ARG A 414 -27.96 -25.07 23.64
C ARG A 414 -28.57 -25.68 24.90
#